data_AF-A0A956ZP20-F1
#
_entry.id   AF-A0A956ZP20-F1
#
_cell.length_a   1.000
_cell.length_b   1.000
_cell.length_c   1.000
_cell.angle_alpha   90.00
_cell.angle_beta   90.00
_cell.angle_gamma   90.00
#
_symmetry.space_group_name_H-M   'P 1'
#
loop_
_entity.id
_entity.type
_entity.pdbx_description
1 polymer ?
#
loop_
_entity_poly.entity_id
_entity_poly.type
_entity_poly.pdbx_seq_one_letter_code
_entity_poly.pdbx_strand_id
1 'polypeptide(L)'
;MKTIVEIHALQNFAPSNLNRDDTGAPKDALFGGTRRARISSQCSKRAVREHFKQVNAEWVARRTKRLVDEISKELCKRFEEQAGMTVGDVAKVVENAIGRLGSNKKVKVDKERKTDVLLFISPKE
;
A
#
# COMPACT_ATOMS: atom_id res chain seq x y z
N MET A 1 24.12 -24.95 4.69
CA MET A 1 23.06 -24.35 5.54
C MET A 1 21.82 -24.13 4.69
N LYS A 2 20.62 -24.45 5.20
CA LYS A 2 19.37 -24.03 4.54
C LYS A 2 19.02 -22.60 4.96
N THR A 3 18.60 -21.77 4.01
CA THR A 3 18.23 -20.35 4.17
C THR A 3 16.72 -20.13 4.21
N ILE A 4 15.94 -21.18 4.47
CA ILE A 4 14.47 -21.15 4.47
C ILE A 4 13.97 -21.23 5.90
N VAL A 5 13.08 -20.30 6.27
CA VAL A 5 12.35 -20.30 7.55
C VAL A 5 10.87 -20.55 7.26
N GLU A 6 10.33 -21.64 7.79
CA GLU A 6 8.92 -22.01 7.67
C GLU A 6 8.21 -21.75 9.00
N ILE A 7 7.03 -21.14 8.95
CA ILE A 7 6.24 -20.76 10.13
C ILE A 7 4.85 -21.37 10.00
N HIS A 8 4.47 -22.18 10.98
CA HIS A 8 3.16 -22.83 11.06
C HIS A 8 2.47 -22.43 12.35
N ALA A 9 1.19 -22.07 12.27
CA ALA A 9 0.40 -21.67 13.42
C ALA A 9 -1.01 -22.25 13.34
N LEU A 10 -1.50 -22.75 14.48
CA LEU A 10 -2.90 -23.07 14.69
C LEU A 10 -3.47 -22.04 15.66
N GLN A 11 -4.46 -21.28 15.21
CA GLN A 11 -5.06 -20.20 15.98
C GLN A 11 -6.58 -20.33 15.98
N ASN A 12 -7.15 -20.38 17.17
CA ASN A 12 -8.59 -20.30 17.37
C ASN A 12 -9.03 -18.85 17.46
N PHE A 13 -10.24 -18.56 16.99
CA PHE A 13 -10.87 -17.25 17.09
C PHE A 13 -12.23 -17.40 17.75
N ALA A 14 -12.63 -16.42 18.56
CA ALA A 14 -14.01 -16.31 19.01
C ALA A 14 -14.95 -16.14 17.79
N PRO A 15 -16.26 -16.45 17.93
CA PRO A 15 -17.23 -16.25 16.86
C PRO A 15 -17.16 -14.83 16.29
N SER A 16 -16.62 -14.70 15.08
CA SER A 16 -16.32 -13.41 14.48
C SER A 16 -16.23 -13.52 12.95
N ASN A 17 -16.53 -12.43 12.26
CA ASN A 17 -16.44 -12.34 10.80
C ASN A 17 -15.16 -11.59 10.39
N LEU A 18 -14.01 -12.27 10.53
CA LEU A 18 -12.66 -11.70 10.35
C LEU A 18 -12.36 -11.21 8.93
N ASN A 19 -12.93 -11.87 7.92
CA ASN A 19 -12.75 -11.49 6.52
C ASN A 19 -14.03 -11.79 5.73
N ARG A 20 -14.61 -10.75 5.14
CA ARG A 20 -15.84 -10.81 4.35
C ARG A 20 -15.59 -10.81 2.84
N ASP A 21 -16.54 -11.35 2.08
CA ASP A 21 -16.66 -11.16 0.64
C ASP A 21 -17.49 -9.91 0.29
N ASP A 22 -17.76 -9.72 -1.00
CA ASP A 22 -18.44 -8.53 -1.52
C ASP A 22 -19.92 -8.47 -1.11
N THR A 23 -20.50 -9.58 -0.63
CA THR A 23 -21.87 -9.65 -0.10
C THR A 23 -21.93 -9.46 1.43
N GLY A 24 -20.77 -9.43 2.10
CA GLY A 24 -20.65 -9.36 3.55
C GLY A 24 -20.60 -10.72 4.25
N ALA A 25 -20.72 -11.82 3.52
CA ALA A 25 -20.57 -13.17 4.07
C ALA A 25 -19.10 -13.45 4.44
N PRO A 26 -18.81 -14.29 5.46
CA PRO A 26 -17.45 -14.73 5.72
C PRO A 26 -16.86 -15.43 4.49
N LYS A 27 -15.61 -15.10 4.14
CA LYS A 27 -14.91 -15.82 3.08
C LYS A 27 -14.71 -17.28 3.49
N ASP A 28 -14.89 -18.17 2.52
CA ASP A 28 -14.71 -19.60 2.70
C ASP A 28 -13.95 -20.26 1.53
N ALA A 29 -13.74 -21.57 1.67
CA ALA A 29 -13.23 -22.45 0.63
C ALA A 29 -13.70 -23.89 0.89
N LEU A 30 -13.76 -24.70 -0.16
CA LEU A 30 -13.90 -26.15 -0.04
C LEU A 30 -12.54 -26.79 0.21
N PHE A 31 -12.41 -27.58 1.27
CA PHE A 31 -11.19 -28.31 1.57
C PHE A 31 -11.53 -29.67 2.21
N GLY A 32 -11.08 -30.75 1.56
CA GLY A 32 -11.39 -32.12 1.98
C GLY A 32 -12.90 -32.44 1.94
N GLY A 33 -13.63 -31.93 0.95
CA GLY A 33 -15.07 -32.15 0.81
C GLY A 33 -15.97 -31.33 1.74
N THR A 34 -15.41 -30.51 2.62
CA THR A 34 -16.17 -29.68 3.57
C THR A 34 -15.89 -28.19 3.34
N ARG A 35 -16.91 -27.34 3.47
CA ARG A 35 -16.77 -25.89 3.46
C ARG A 35 -16.12 -25.42 4.77
N ARG A 36 -15.09 -24.58 4.67
CA ARG A 36 -14.37 -24.02 5.83
C ARG A 36 -14.24 -22.51 5.66
N ALA A 37 -14.43 -21.77 6.76
CA ALA A 37 -14.10 -20.35 6.79
C ALA A 37 -12.60 -20.16 6.50
N ARG A 38 -12.27 -19.08 5.78
CA ARG A 38 -10.90 -18.79 5.37
C ARG A 38 -10.61 -17.30 5.49
N ILE A 39 -9.44 -16.99 6.02
CA ILE A 39 -8.87 -15.65 5.98
C ILE A 39 -8.01 -15.55 4.73
N SER A 40 -8.27 -14.55 3.87
CA SER A 40 -7.49 -14.37 2.65
C SER A 40 -6.04 -14.00 2.99
N SER A 41 -5.08 -14.49 2.20
CA SER A 41 -3.67 -14.21 2.44
C SER A 41 -3.36 -12.70 2.36
N GLN A 42 -4.12 -11.94 1.54
CA GLN A 42 -3.98 -10.49 1.47
C GLN A 42 -4.40 -9.81 2.78
N CYS A 43 -5.44 -10.32 3.46
CA CYS A 43 -5.90 -9.82 4.76
C CYS A 43 -4.79 -9.99 5.82
N SER A 44 -4.26 -11.21 5.98
CA SER A 44 -3.18 -11.48 6.93
C SER A 44 -1.91 -10.69 6.60
N LYS A 45 -1.48 -10.66 5.33
CA LYS A 45 -0.33 -9.86 4.89
C LYS A 45 -0.51 -8.37 5.16
N ARG A 46 -1.73 -7.84 5.04
CA ARG A 46 -2.02 -6.45 5.39
C ARG A 46 -1.91 -6.24 6.90
N ALA A 47 -2.52 -7.09 7.71
CA ALA A 47 -2.43 -7.00 9.17
C ALA A 47 -0.97 -7.00 9.65
N VAL A 48 -0.14 -7.89 9.10
CA VAL A 48 1.30 -7.93 9.37
C VAL A 48 1.97 -6.62 8.98
N ARG A 49 1.73 -6.09 7.77
CA ARG A 49 2.31 -4.80 7.34
C ARG A 49 1.90 -3.62 8.23
N GLU A 50 0.63 -3.54 8.63
CA GLU A 50 0.15 -2.48 9.52
C GLU A 50 0.81 -2.58 10.91
N HIS A 51 1.02 -3.81 11.42
CA HIS A 51 1.78 -4.02 12.65
C HIS A 51 3.23 -3.56 12.52
N PHE A 52 3.94 -3.98 11.47
CA PHE A 52 5.32 -3.54 11.23
C PHE A 52 5.43 -2.04 11.02
N LYS A 53 4.42 -1.39 10.44
CA LYS A 53 4.36 0.07 10.32
C LYS A 53 4.38 0.78 11.69
N GLN A 54 3.75 0.19 12.70
CA GLN A 54 3.76 0.71 14.08
C GLN A 54 5.11 0.48 14.77
N VAL A 55 5.77 -0.64 14.47
CA VAL A 55 7.09 -0.97 15.03
C VAL A 55 8.17 -0.08 14.41
N ASN A 56 8.23 -0.01 13.08
CA ASN A 56 9.12 0.88 12.35
C ASN A 56 8.54 1.20 10.96
N ALA A 57 8.09 2.43 10.79
CA ALA A 57 7.50 2.90 9.54
C ALA A 57 8.48 2.91 8.36
N GLU A 58 9.79 2.93 8.59
CA GLU A 58 10.81 2.88 7.53
C GLU A 58 10.92 1.50 6.87
N TRP A 59 10.50 0.44 7.55
CA TRP A 59 10.59 -0.94 7.03
C TRP A 59 9.53 -1.26 5.99
N VAL A 60 8.49 -0.43 5.88
CA VAL A 60 7.33 -0.72 5.04
C VAL A 60 7.06 0.40 4.05
N ALA A 61 6.88 0.01 2.79
CA ALA A 61 6.45 0.93 1.75
C ALA A 61 4.97 1.33 1.91
N ARG A 62 4.65 2.57 1.54
CA ARG A 62 3.28 3.09 1.46
C ARG A 62 2.66 2.72 0.12
N ARG A 63 1.49 2.09 0.17
CA ARG A 63 0.69 1.75 -1.02
C ARG A 63 -0.32 2.87 -1.28
N THR A 64 -0.16 3.64 -2.34
CA THR A 64 -1.01 4.81 -2.60
C THR A 64 -1.25 5.02 -4.10
N LYS A 65 -2.39 5.65 -4.44
CA LYS A 65 -2.60 6.28 -5.75
C LYS A 65 -2.34 7.78 -5.70
N ARG A 66 -2.23 8.37 -4.52
CA ARG A 66 -2.05 9.81 -4.32
C ARG A 66 -0.58 10.17 -4.14
N LEU A 67 0.29 9.54 -4.93
CA LEU A 67 1.74 9.73 -4.80
C LEU A 67 2.14 11.20 -5.05
N VAL A 68 1.47 11.86 -6.00
CA VAL A 68 1.67 13.29 -6.29
C VAL A 68 1.46 14.12 -5.04
N ASP A 69 0.35 13.89 -4.32
CA ASP A 69 0.03 14.63 -3.10
C ASP A 69 1.03 14.33 -1.96
N GLU A 70 1.43 13.06 -1.81
CA GLU A 70 2.38 12.65 -0.76
C GLU A 70 3.77 13.26 -0.97
N ILE A 71 4.32 13.18 -2.18
CA ILE A 71 5.63 13.76 -2.51
C ILE A 71 5.57 15.29 -2.44
N SER A 72 4.52 15.92 -2.99
CA SER A 72 4.40 17.38 -2.97
C SER A 72 4.39 17.91 -1.54
N LYS A 73 3.67 17.25 -0.62
CA LYS A 73 3.66 17.61 0.80
C LYS A 73 5.04 17.49 1.44
N GLU A 74 5.77 16.43 1.14
CA GLU A 74 7.12 16.21 1.69
C GLU A 74 8.14 17.21 1.14
N LEU A 75 8.08 17.51 -0.17
CA LEU A 75 8.94 18.52 -0.78
C LEU A 75 8.64 19.92 -0.24
N CYS A 76 7.36 20.29 -0.08
CA CYS A 76 7.01 21.59 0.52
C CYS A 76 7.62 21.75 1.91
N LYS A 77 7.53 20.73 2.76
CA LYS A 77 8.18 20.76 4.09
C LYS A 77 9.69 20.90 4.05
N ARG A 78 10.36 20.30 3.06
CA ARG A 78 11.82 20.35 2.92
C ARG A 78 12.33 21.65 2.32
N PHE A 79 11.55 22.26 1.44
CA PHE A 79 11.96 23.43 0.64
C PHE A 79 11.28 24.74 1.09
N GLU A 80 10.56 24.73 2.22
CA GLU A 80 9.89 25.90 2.82
C GLU A 80 10.82 27.13 3.00
N GLU A 81 12.15 26.95 3.00
CA GLU A 81 13.13 28.04 3.18
C GLU A 81 13.79 28.57 1.88
N GLN A 82 13.68 27.92 0.72
CA GLN A 82 14.60 28.21 -0.41
C GLN A 82 14.01 28.79 -1.69
N ALA A 83 12.70 28.73 -1.93
CA ALA A 83 12.17 29.26 -3.18
C ALA A 83 10.71 29.64 -3.03
N GLY A 84 10.32 30.83 -3.50
CA GLY A 84 8.92 31.25 -3.63
C GLY A 84 8.10 30.41 -4.64
N MET A 85 8.28 29.09 -4.64
CA MET A 85 7.49 28.13 -5.39
C MET A 85 6.17 27.91 -4.67
N THR A 86 5.07 28.06 -5.40
CA THR A 86 3.76 27.75 -4.83
C THR A 86 3.57 26.23 -4.73
N VAL A 87 2.72 25.78 -3.80
CA VAL A 87 2.33 24.36 -3.67
C VAL A 87 1.80 23.79 -5.01
N GLY A 88 1.20 24.64 -5.85
CA GLY A 88 0.72 24.27 -7.18
C GLY A 88 1.85 23.98 -8.17
N ASP A 89 2.97 24.68 -8.08
CA ASP A 89 4.11 24.49 -8.98
C ASP A 89 4.86 23.21 -8.65
N VAL A 90 5.07 22.93 -7.36
CA VAL A 90 5.65 21.66 -6.89
C VAL A 90 4.84 20.47 -7.38
N ALA A 91 3.50 20.54 -7.27
CA ALA A 91 2.62 19.48 -7.72
C ALA A 91 2.74 19.19 -9.23
N LYS A 92 2.89 20.24 -10.07
CA LYS A 92 3.09 20.06 -11.51
C LYS A 92 4.43 19.41 -11.83
N VAL A 93 5.51 19.78 -11.13
CA VAL A 93 6.82 19.15 -11.32
C VAL A 93 6.76 17.67 -10.93
N VAL A 94 6.14 17.37 -9.78
CA VAL A 94 5.96 15.99 -9.30
C VAL A 94 5.10 15.17 -10.26
N GLU A 95 4.00 15.74 -10.77
CA GLU A 95 3.13 15.07 -11.75
C GLU A 95 3.89 14.75 -13.04
N ASN A 96 4.67 15.69 -13.57
CA ASN A 96 5.51 15.46 -14.74
C ASN A 96 6.58 14.39 -14.49
N ALA A 97 7.18 14.36 -13.31
CA ALA A 97 8.15 13.34 -12.92
C ALA A 97 7.50 11.95 -12.83
N ILE A 98 6.35 11.85 -12.16
CA ILE A 98 5.58 10.60 -12.06
C ILE A 98 5.11 10.12 -13.43
N GLY A 99 4.68 11.02 -14.31
CA GLY A 99 4.28 10.69 -15.67
C GLY A 99 5.41 10.12 -16.55
N ARG A 100 6.66 10.25 -16.12
CA ARG A 100 7.84 9.65 -16.76
C ARG A 100 8.25 8.33 -16.11
N LEU A 101 7.63 7.91 -15.00
CA LEU A 101 7.88 6.61 -14.39
C LEU A 101 7.33 5.49 -15.30
N GLY A 102 8.10 4.41 -15.40
CA GLY A 102 7.79 3.20 -16.17
C GLY A 102 8.43 3.19 -17.56
N SER A 103 9.20 2.13 -17.85
CA SER A 103 9.99 2.01 -19.09
C SER A 103 9.12 1.91 -20.36
N ASN A 104 8.00 1.18 -20.30
CA ASN A 104 7.16 0.89 -21.46
C ASN A 104 5.74 1.50 -21.38
N LYS A 105 5.31 1.93 -20.18
CA LYS A 105 3.98 2.52 -19.96
C LYS A 105 4.10 3.65 -18.96
N LYS A 106 3.83 4.86 -19.44
CA LYS A 106 3.75 6.06 -18.61
C LYS A 106 2.61 5.93 -17.61
N VAL A 107 2.88 6.26 -16.36
CA VAL A 107 1.85 6.40 -15.32
C VAL A 107 0.98 7.60 -15.67
N LYS A 108 -0.34 7.40 -15.73
CA LYS A 108 -1.30 8.48 -15.98
C LYS A 108 -1.78 9.04 -14.66
N VAL A 109 -1.91 10.37 -14.59
CA VAL A 109 -2.46 11.07 -13.44
C VAL A 109 -3.80 11.71 -13.85
N ASP A 110 -4.83 11.54 -13.01
CA ASP A 110 -6.14 12.13 -13.24
C ASP A 110 -6.25 13.56 -12.68
N LYS A 111 -7.41 14.20 -12.88
CA LYS A 111 -7.68 15.57 -12.38
C LYS A 111 -7.65 15.68 -10.85
N GLU A 112 -7.83 14.56 -10.13
CA GLU A 112 -7.74 14.48 -8.67
C GLU A 112 -6.33 14.13 -8.18
N ARG A 113 -5.33 14.17 -9.07
CA ARG A 113 -3.93 13.81 -8.83
C ARG A 113 -3.72 12.36 -8.40
N LYS A 114 -4.62 11.46 -8.80
CA LYS A 114 -4.47 10.02 -8.59
C LYS A 114 -3.79 9.38 -9.78
N THR A 115 -2.85 8.50 -9.49
CA THR A 115 -2.24 7.61 -10.49
C THR A 115 -3.22 6.52 -10.92
N ASP A 116 -3.18 6.15 -12.20
CA ASP A 116 -3.97 5.05 -12.76
C ASP A 116 -3.55 3.69 -12.15
N VAL A 117 -2.28 3.55 -11.78
CA VAL A 117 -1.70 2.41 -11.07
C VAL A 117 -1.52 2.65 -9.57
N LEU A 118 -1.49 1.58 -8.77
CA LEU A 118 -1.12 1.63 -7.35
C LEU A 118 0.39 1.52 -7.23
N LEU A 119 1.02 2.49 -6.56
CA LEU A 119 2.47 2.51 -6.34
C LEU A 119 2.78 2.13 -4.90
N PHE A 120 3.94 1.50 -4.70
CA PHE A 120 4.54 1.24 -3.40
C PHE A 120 5.83 2.04 -3.33
N ILE A 121 5.93 2.96 -2.38
CA ILE A 121 7.14 3.78 -2.17
C ILE A 121 7.59 3.67 -0.72
N SER A 122 8.88 3.42 -0.50
CA SER A 122 9.46 3.45 0.83
C SER A 122 9.73 4.89 1.26
N PRO A 123 9.73 5.22 2.57
CA PRO A 123 10.09 6.56 3.02
C PRO A 123 11.51 7.02 2.65
N LYS A 124 12.39 6.10 2.23
CA LYS A 124 13.79 6.38 1.86
C LYS A 124 14.01 6.60 0.36
N GLU A 125 13.05 6.23 -0.48
CA GLU A 125 13.06 6.52 -1.93
C GLU A 125 12.65 7.97 -2.20
#